data_AF-C0LFX7-F1
#
_entry.id   AF-C0LFX7-F1
#
_cell.length_a   1.000
_cell.length_b   1.000
_cell.length_c   1.000
_cell.angle_alpha   90.00
_cell.angle_beta   90.00
_cell.angle_gamma   90.00
#
_symmetry.space_group_name_H-M   'P 1'
#
loop_
_entity.id
_entity.type
_entity.pdbx_description
1 polymer ?
#
loop_
_entity_poly.entity_id
_entity_poly.type
_entity_poly.pdbx_seq_one_letter_code
_entity_poly.pdbx_strand_id
1 'polypeptide(L)'
;CFQTLQRFTAATLEHGMHPPVSPKPEWRKLMDEMAVVATEEYRSVVVKEPRFVEYFRSATPETEYGRMNIGSRPAKRRPGGGITTLRAIPWIFSWTQTRFHLPVWLGVGAAFKFAIDKDVRNFQVLKEMYNEWPFFRVTLDLLEMVFAKGDPGIAGLYDELLVAEELKPFGKQLRDKYVETQQLLLQ
;
A
#
# COMPACT_ATOMS: atom_id res chain seq x y z
N CYS A 1 -20.69 15.88 12.49
CA CYS A 1 -21.63 16.06 11.37
C CYS A 1 -21.33 17.35 10.59
N PHE A 2 -21.51 18.53 11.20
CA PHE A 2 -21.37 19.85 10.55
C PHE A 2 -20.07 20.02 9.73
N GLN A 3 -18.90 19.82 10.33
CA GLN A 3 -17.61 20.02 9.66
C GLN A 3 -17.37 19.07 8.47
N THR A 4 -18.01 17.90 8.47
CA THR A 4 -17.94 16.98 7.34
C THR A 4 -18.74 17.50 6.16
N LEU A 5 -19.95 17.98 6.40
CA LEU A 5 -20.77 18.58 5.34
C LEU A 5 -20.09 19.84 4.78
N GLN A 6 -19.58 20.70 5.66
CA GLN A 6 -18.88 21.93 5.28
C GLN A 6 -17.73 21.68 4.31
N ARG A 7 -16.82 20.73 4.62
CA ARG A 7 -15.65 20.49 3.76
C ARG A 7 -16.02 19.87 2.40
N PHE A 8 -17.02 18.97 2.37
CA PHE A 8 -17.48 18.38 1.10
C PHE A 8 -18.11 19.43 0.20
N THR A 9 -18.96 20.30 0.75
CA THR A 9 -19.56 21.41 -0.01
C THR A 9 -18.51 22.38 -0.51
N ALA A 10 -17.61 22.84 0.36
CA ALA A 10 -16.59 23.82 0.00
C ALA A 10 -15.60 23.30 -1.05
N ALA A 11 -15.02 22.11 -0.86
CA ALA A 11 -14.02 21.55 -1.78
C ALA A 11 -14.60 21.28 -3.18
N THR A 12 -15.85 20.81 -3.26
CA THR A 12 -16.53 20.58 -4.54
C THR A 12 -16.75 21.89 -5.29
N LEU A 13 -17.19 22.92 -4.57
CA LEU A 13 -17.42 24.25 -5.15
C LEU A 13 -16.11 24.89 -5.63
N GLU A 14 -15.08 24.87 -4.80
CA GLU A 14 -13.78 25.46 -5.11
C GLU A 14 -13.14 24.79 -6.34
N HIS A 15 -13.13 23.46 -6.42
CA HIS A 15 -12.55 22.75 -7.57
C HIS A 15 -13.19 23.15 -8.92
N GLY A 16 -14.49 23.45 -8.94
CA GLY A 16 -15.19 23.87 -10.16
C GLY A 16 -14.79 25.25 -10.68
N MET A 17 -14.21 26.10 -9.82
CA MET A 17 -13.84 27.48 -10.15
C MET A 17 -12.33 27.74 -10.08
N HIS A 18 -11.60 26.91 -9.34
CA HIS A 18 -10.17 27.01 -9.10
C HIS A 18 -9.53 25.61 -9.22
N PRO A 19 -9.31 25.13 -10.45
CA PRO A 19 -8.76 23.80 -10.68
C PRO A 19 -7.29 23.71 -10.22
N PRO A 20 -6.82 22.50 -9.87
CA PRO A 20 -5.42 22.30 -9.51
C PRO A 20 -4.48 22.52 -10.70
N VAL A 21 -3.19 22.69 -10.40
CA VAL A 21 -2.15 22.79 -11.44
C VAL A 21 -2.15 21.55 -12.34
N SER A 22 -1.94 21.78 -13.63
CA SER A 22 -1.72 20.69 -14.58
C SER A 22 -0.33 20.08 -14.35
N PRO A 23 -0.20 18.74 -14.32
CA PRO A 23 1.11 18.13 -14.09
C PRO A 23 2.03 18.37 -15.29
N LYS A 24 3.28 18.75 -14.97
CA LYS A 24 4.36 18.98 -15.94
C LYS A 24 4.66 17.67 -16.71
N PRO A 25 5.13 17.73 -17.98
CA PRO A 25 5.41 16.53 -18.78
C PRO A 25 6.38 15.56 -18.10
N GLU A 26 7.41 16.06 -17.42
CA GLU A 26 8.39 15.28 -16.67
C GLU A 26 7.77 14.54 -15.48
N TRP A 27 6.78 15.14 -14.79
CA TRP A 27 6.06 14.50 -13.69
C TRP A 27 5.21 13.33 -14.20
N ARG A 28 4.52 13.52 -15.34
CA ARG A 28 3.74 12.45 -15.98
C ARG A 28 4.64 11.29 -16.41
N LYS A 29 5.75 11.61 -17.09
CA LYS A 29 6.72 10.62 -17.54
C LYS A 29 7.30 9.82 -16.38
N LEU A 30 7.67 10.48 -15.28
CA LEU A 30 8.21 9.80 -14.11
C LEU A 30 7.16 8.88 -13.46
N MET A 31 5.90 9.33 -13.37
CA MET A 31 4.78 8.50 -12.91
C MET A 31 4.55 7.27 -13.79
N ASP A 32 4.59 7.42 -15.12
CA ASP A 32 4.41 6.30 -16.05
C ASP A 32 5.49 5.21 -15.85
N GLU A 33 6.74 5.62 -15.67
CA GLU A 33 7.86 4.70 -15.45
C GLU A 33 7.79 4.03 -14.07
N MET A 34 7.51 4.81 -13.02
CA MET A 34 7.32 4.31 -11.65
C MET A 34 6.17 3.30 -11.55
N ALA A 35 5.06 3.54 -12.24
CA ALA A 35 3.88 2.68 -12.21
C ALA A 35 4.17 1.26 -12.73
N VAL A 36 5.02 1.13 -13.75
CA VAL A 36 5.44 -0.18 -14.29
C VAL A 36 6.20 -0.97 -13.24
N VAL A 37 7.19 -0.34 -12.59
CA VAL A 37 8.03 -0.99 -11.57
C VAL A 37 7.23 -1.34 -10.32
N ALA A 38 6.40 -0.41 -9.82
CA ALA A 38 5.52 -0.65 -8.68
C ALA A 38 4.59 -1.84 -8.91
N THR A 39 4.00 -1.91 -10.10
CA THR A 39 3.08 -3.00 -10.49
C THR A 39 3.83 -4.33 -10.61
N GLU A 40 5.05 -4.32 -11.14
CA GLU A 40 5.89 -5.51 -11.25
C GLU A 40 6.20 -6.06 -9.85
N GLU A 41 6.71 -5.23 -8.94
CA GLU A 41 7.05 -5.65 -7.58
C GLU A 41 5.81 -6.14 -6.82
N TYR A 42 4.70 -5.40 -6.89
CA TYR A 42 3.46 -5.83 -6.26
C TYR A 42 3.01 -7.21 -6.77
N ARG A 43 3.02 -7.42 -8.09
CA ARG A 43 2.59 -8.68 -8.69
C ARG A 43 3.59 -9.80 -8.46
N SER A 44 4.89 -9.51 -8.37
CA SER A 44 5.90 -10.53 -8.08
C SER A 44 5.66 -11.16 -6.71
N VAL A 45 5.28 -10.35 -5.71
CA VAL A 45 4.93 -10.81 -4.36
C VAL A 45 3.52 -11.40 -4.30
N VAL A 46 2.49 -10.69 -4.77
CA VAL A 46 1.09 -11.05 -4.48
C VAL A 46 0.54 -12.09 -5.45
N VAL A 47 1.09 -12.16 -6.67
CA VAL A 47 0.56 -13.01 -7.76
C VAL A 47 1.54 -14.10 -8.18
N LYS A 48 2.83 -13.79 -8.32
CA LYS A 48 3.82 -14.73 -8.85
C LYS A 48 4.45 -15.62 -7.78
N GLU A 49 4.59 -15.15 -6.54
CA GLU A 49 5.14 -15.97 -5.44
C GLU A 49 4.13 -17.05 -5.01
N PRO A 50 4.43 -18.34 -5.25
CA PRO A 50 3.48 -19.42 -5.00
C PRO A 50 3.11 -19.58 -3.53
N ARG A 51 4.02 -19.22 -2.60
CA ARG A 51 3.80 -19.36 -1.15
C ARG A 51 3.08 -18.16 -0.53
N PHE A 52 2.78 -17.12 -1.30
CA PHE A 52 2.16 -15.90 -0.78
C PHE A 52 0.83 -16.16 -0.09
N VAL A 53 -0.04 -16.98 -0.69
CA VAL A 53 -1.38 -17.26 -0.16
C VAL A 53 -1.30 -18.04 1.16
N GLU A 54 -0.32 -18.94 1.27
CA GLU A 54 -0.07 -19.69 2.50
C GLU A 54 0.41 -18.74 3.60
N TYR A 55 1.45 -17.95 3.34
CA TYR A 55 1.95 -16.94 4.26
C TYR A 55 0.84 -15.97 4.70
N PHE A 56 0.05 -15.44 3.77
CA PHE A 56 -1.06 -14.52 4.06
C PHE A 56 -2.08 -15.11 5.04
N ARG A 57 -2.44 -16.39 4.89
CA ARG A 57 -3.42 -17.05 5.76
C ARG A 57 -2.87 -17.40 7.14
N SER A 58 -1.55 -17.55 7.27
CA SER A 58 -0.88 -17.78 8.56
C SER A 58 -0.60 -16.47 9.29
N ALA A 59 -0.07 -15.48 8.57
CA ALA A 59 0.37 -14.21 9.14
C ALA A 59 -0.79 -13.24 9.44
N THR A 60 -2.01 -13.51 8.95
CA THR A 60 -3.18 -12.65 9.14
C THR A 60 -4.42 -13.46 9.53
N PRO A 61 -5.41 -12.86 10.22
CA PRO A 61 -6.63 -13.56 10.60
C PRO A 61 -7.65 -13.69 9.44
N GLU A 62 -7.22 -13.77 8.17
CA GLU A 62 -8.15 -13.79 7.01
C GLU A 62 -9.10 -14.98 7.07
N THR A 63 -8.58 -16.15 7.43
CA THR A 63 -9.36 -17.39 7.46
C THR A 63 -10.43 -17.32 8.55
N GLU A 64 -10.06 -16.84 9.73
CA GLU A 64 -10.94 -16.68 10.89
C GLU A 64 -12.00 -15.61 10.61
N TYR A 65 -11.61 -14.47 10.03
CA TYR A 65 -12.54 -13.41 9.64
C TYR A 65 -13.65 -13.93 8.70
N GLY A 66 -13.31 -14.82 7.76
CA GLY A 66 -14.29 -15.44 6.86
C GLY A 66 -15.17 -16.50 7.52
N ARG A 67 -14.78 -17.05 8.67
CA ARG A 67 -15.50 -18.11 9.41
C ARG A 67 -16.33 -17.58 10.58
N MET A 68 -15.91 -16.47 11.17
CA MET A 68 -16.58 -15.85 12.32
C MET A 68 -17.75 -14.96 11.88
N ASN A 69 -18.70 -14.75 12.79
CA ASN A 69 -19.90 -13.94 12.55
C ASN A 69 -19.62 -12.42 12.64
N ILE A 70 -18.63 -11.96 11.87
CA ILE A 70 -18.18 -10.56 11.81
C ILE A 70 -18.58 -9.91 10.48
N GLY A 71 -18.36 -10.63 9.37
CA GLY A 71 -18.70 -10.16 8.04
C GLY A 71 -20.06 -10.65 7.56
N SER A 72 -20.90 -9.75 7.04
CA SER A 72 -22.19 -10.13 6.43
C SER A 72 -22.06 -10.75 5.03
N ARG A 73 -20.88 -10.66 4.41
CA ARG A 73 -20.63 -11.06 3.02
C ARG A 73 -19.54 -12.13 2.96
N PRO A 74 -19.62 -13.07 1.99
CA PRO A 74 -18.53 -14.02 1.74
C PRO A 74 -17.22 -13.29 1.42
N ALA A 75 -16.12 -13.71 2.07
CA ALA A 75 -14.79 -13.10 1.89
C ALA A 75 -14.22 -13.32 0.47
N LYS A 76 -14.58 -14.43 -0.18
CA LYS A 76 -14.09 -14.82 -1.51
C LYS A 76 -15.23 -14.98 -2.51
N ARG A 77 -14.94 -14.79 -3.80
CA ARG A 77 -15.88 -15.05 -4.91
C ARG A 77 -15.96 -16.54 -5.27
N ARG A 78 -14.83 -17.25 -5.23
CA ARG A 78 -14.72 -18.69 -5.47
C ARG A 78 -13.66 -19.30 -4.54
N PRO A 79 -13.87 -20.51 -4.00
CA PRO A 79 -12.83 -21.25 -3.28
C PRO A 79 -11.61 -21.54 -4.16
N GLY A 80 -10.41 -21.59 -3.58
CA GLY A 80 -9.19 -22.09 -4.25
C GLY A 80 -8.45 -21.15 -5.21
N GLY A 81 -9.00 -20.00 -5.60
CA GLY A 81 -8.38 -19.13 -6.62
C GLY A 81 -7.33 -18.11 -6.15
N GLY A 82 -6.67 -18.34 -5.01
CA GLY A 82 -5.64 -17.42 -4.47
C GLY A 82 -6.17 -16.03 -4.11
N ILE A 83 -5.33 -15.00 -4.28
CA ILE A 83 -5.70 -13.60 -3.98
C ILE A 83 -6.69 -13.01 -4.99
N THR A 84 -6.68 -13.47 -6.25
CA THR A 84 -7.56 -12.92 -7.29
C THR A 84 -9.05 -13.20 -7.06
N THR A 85 -9.38 -14.19 -6.21
CA THR A 85 -10.76 -14.45 -5.79
C THR A 85 -11.15 -13.79 -4.47
N LEU A 86 -10.19 -13.18 -3.75
CA LEU A 86 -10.43 -12.44 -2.51
C LEU A 86 -11.08 -11.08 -2.81
N ARG A 87 -12.00 -10.64 -1.96
CA ARG A 87 -12.60 -9.30 -2.06
C ARG A 87 -11.68 -8.24 -1.41
N ALA A 88 -11.79 -7.00 -1.88
CA ALA A 88 -10.97 -5.88 -1.39
C ALA A 88 -11.13 -5.61 0.12
N ILE A 89 -12.34 -5.75 0.69
CA ILE A 89 -12.57 -5.53 2.14
C ILE A 89 -11.77 -6.54 2.97
N PRO A 90 -11.95 -7.88 2.81
CA PRO A 90 -11.11 -8.87 3.51
C PRO A 90 -9.61 -8.67 3.29
N TRP A 91 -9.20 -8.26 2.08
CA TRP A 91 -7.80 -8.00 1.77
C TRP A 91 -7.21 -6.90 2.67
N ILE A 92 -7.80 -5.71 2.65
CA ILE A 92 -7.31 -4.57 3.45
C ILE A 92 -7.51 -4.83 4.94
N PHE A 93 -8.66 -5.41 5.33
CA PHE A 93 -8.99 -5.68 6.73
C PHE A 93 -7.96 -6.59 7.40
N SER A 94 -7.60 -7.72 6.77
CA SER A 94 -6.73 -8.72 7.39
C SER A 94 -5.33 -8.15 7.67
N TRP A 95 -4.77 -7.38 6.74
CA TRP A 95 -3.47 -6.71 6.93
C TRP A 95 -3.51 -5.50 7.87
N THR A 96 -4.68 -4.88 8.02
CA THR A 96 -4.89 -3.80 9.00
C THR A 96 -4.84 -4.36 10.43
N GLN A 97 -5.43 -5.54 10.67
CA GLN A 97 -5.42 -6.18 12.00
C GLN A 97 -4.01 -6.46 12.51
N THR A 98 -3.10 -6.85 11.61
CA THR A 98 -1.71 -7.21 11.97
C THR A 98 -0.76 -6.03 11.99
N ARG A 99 -1.28 -4.81 11.85
CA ARG A 99 -0.52 -3.55 11.83
C ARG A 99 0.52 -3.48 10.71
N PHE A 100 0.40 -4.31 9.68
CA PHE A 100 1.39 -4.39 8.61
C PHE A 100 1.00 -3.61 7.36
N HIS A 101 -0.30 -3.48 7.07
CA HIS A 101 -0.83 -2.63 5.99
C HIS A 101 -0.25 -2.89 4.59
N LEU A 102 0.28 -4.09 4.33
CA LEU A 102 0.92 -4.48 3.07
C LEU A 102 0.20 -4.00 1.79
N PRO A 103 -1.15 -4.07 1.68
CA PRO A 103 -1.87 -3.66 0.48
C PRO A 103 -1.73 -2.18 0.10
N VAL A 104 -1.34 -1.33 1.05
CA VAL A 104 -1.33 0.12 0.88
C VAL A 104 -0.01 0.61 0.29
N TRP A 105 1.11 0.01 0.70
CA TRP A 105 2.45 0.54 0.40
C TRP A 105 3.29 -0.36 -0.50
N LEU A 106 2.94 -1.64 -0.67
CA LEU A 106 3.73 -2.58 -1.47
C LEU A 106 3.86 -2.09 -2.93
N GLY A 107 5.09 -2.01 -3.44
CA GLY A 107 5.42 -1.48 -4.77
C GLY A 107 5.97 -0.05 -4.75
N VAL A 108 5.64 0.75 -3.72
CA VAL A 108 6.05 2.16 -3.65
C VAL A 108 7.56 2.28 -3.44
N GLY A 109 8.14 1.48 -2.55
CA GLY A 109 9.58 1.50 -2.27
C GLY A 109 10.42 1.24 -3.51
N ALA A 110 10.12 0.18 -4.28
CA ALA A 110 10.83 -0.08 -5.53
C ALA A 110 10.64 1.03 -6.57
N ALA A 111 9.46 1.64 -6.64
CA ALA A 111 9.20 2.74 -7.57
C ALA A 111 10.06 3.97 -7.26
N PHE A 112 10.15 4.37 -5.99
CA PHE A 112 11.01 5.47 -5.56
C PHE A 112 12.48 5.16 -5.78
N LYS A 113 12.93 3.96 -5.37
CA LYS A 113 14.31 3.53 -5.55
C LYS A 113 14.70 3.55 -7.03
N PHE A 114 13.87 2.99 -7.90
CA PHE A 114 14.06 3.03 -9.34
C PHE A 114 14.18 4.45 -9.89
N ALA A 115 13.28 5.35 -9.48
CA ALA A 115 13.32 6.75 -9.93
C ALA A 115 14.63 7.43 -9.55
N ILE A 116 15.08 7.26 -8.30
CA ILE A 116 16.31 7.86 -7.77
C ILE A 116 17.56 7.25 -8.44
N ASP A 117 17.61 5.94 -8.60
CA ASP A 117 18.74 5.23 -9.21
C ASP A 117 18.88 5.55 -10.70
N LYS A 118 17.76 5.81 -11.39
CA LYS A 118 17.75 6.15 -12.82
C LYS A 118 18.39 7.51 -13.11
N ASP A 119 18.15 8.49 -12.25
CA ASP A 119 18.75 9.83 -12.35
C ASP A 119 18.67 10.52 -10.98
N VAL A 120 19.82 10.94 -10.44
CA VAL A 120 19.90 11.63 -9.13
C VAL A 120 19.04 12.89 -9.06
N ARG A 121 18.74 13.52 -10.21
CA ARG A 121 17.86 14.70 -10.29
C ARG A 121 16.41 14.36 -10.00
N ASN A 122 15.98 13.11 -10.22
CA ASN A 122 14.60 12.68 -9.99
C ASN A 122 14.21 12.79 -8.52
N PHE A 123 15.17 12.69 -7.58
CA PHE A 123 14.87 12.90 -6.17
C PHE A 123 14.33 14.31 -5.90
N GLN A 124 14.97 15.33 -6.48
CA GLN A 124 14.50 16.70 -6.36
C GLN A 124 13.15 16.90 -7.07
N VAL A 125 12.95 16.25 -8.23
CA VAL A 125 11.67 16.26 -8.95
C VAL A 125 10.54 15.66 -8.10
N LEU A 126 10.78 14.55 -7.38
CA LEU A 126 9.79 13.94 -6.48
C LEU A 126 9.43 14.89 -5.31
N LYS A 127 10.41 15.60 -4.75
CA LYS A 127 10.16 16.63 -3.73
C LYS A 127 9.35 17.80 -4.26
N GLU A 128 9.63 18.24 -5.48
CA GLU A 128 8.85 19.28 -6.15
C GLU A 128 7.43 18.80 -6.42
N MET A 129 7.24 17.57 -6.91
CA MET A 129 5.91 16.97 -7.08
C MET A 129 5.14 16.94 -5.76
N TYR A 130 5.78 16.56 -4.65
CA TYR A 130 5.12 16.59 -3.34
C TYR A 130 4.71 18.01 -2.92
N ASN A 131 5.57 18.99 -3.21
CA ASN A 131 5.31 20.36 -2.79
C ASN A 131 4.26 21.07 -3.65
N GLU A 132 4.32 20.86 -4.96
CA GLU A 132 3.61 21.65 -5.97
C GLU A 132 2.41 20.92 -6.59
N TRP A 133 2.34 19.59 -6.51
CA TRP A 133 1.29 18.81 -7.16
C TRP A 133 0.32 18.18 -6.14
N PRO A 134 -0.91 18.74 -5.97
CA PRO A 134 -1.85 18.26 -4.95
C PRO A 134 -2.17 16.77 -5.04
N PHE A 135 -2.24 16.20 -6.25
CA PHE A 135 -2.46 14.76 -6.45
C PHE A 135 -1.35 13.92 -5.81
N PHE A 136 -0.09 14.29 -6.05
CA PHE A 136 1.04 13.52 -5.52
C PHE A 136 1.14 13.69 -4.01
N ARG A 137 0.94 14.92 -3.51
CA ARG A 137 0.88 15.22 -2.07
C ARG A 137 -0.11 14.34 -1.32
N VAL A 138 -1.40 14.39 -1.68
CA VAL A 138 -2.43 13.62 -0.95
C VAL A 138 -2.25 12.11 -1.09
N THR A 139 -1.59 11.65 -2.16
CA THR A 139 -1.24 10.24 -2.31
C THR A 139 -0.19 9.83 -1.27
N LEU A 140 0.87 10.65 -1.08
CA LEU A 140 1.91 10.36 -0.09
C LEU A 140 1.44 10.60 1.35
N ASP A 141 0.62 11.62 1.60
CA ASP A 141 0.03 11.88 2.93
C ASP A 141 -0.81 10.69 3.40
N LEU A 142 -1.51 10.00 2.48
CA LEU A 142 -2.24 8.77 2.81
C LEU A 142 -1.29 7.64 3.20
N LEU A 143 -0.18 7.46 2.47
CA LEU A 143 0.84 6.47 2.80
C LEU A 143 1.45 6.76 4.17
N GLU A 144 1.83 8.00 4.44
CA GLU A 144 2.41 8.44 5.70
C GLU A 144 1.47 8.17 6.88
N MET A 145 0.18 8.52 6.73
CA MET A 145 -0.84 8.23 7.73
C MET A 145 -1.01 6.73 8.00
N VAL A 146 -0.87 5.88 6.97
CA VAL A 146 -0.94 4.43 7.14
C VAL A 146 0.32 3.87 7.80
N PHE A 147 1.50 4.40 7.48
CA PHE A 147 2.74 4.07 8.20
C PHE A 147 2.65 4.45 9.67
N ALA A 148 2.07 5.61 10.00
CA ALA A 148 1.83 6.03 11.39
C ALA A 148 0.88 5.08 12.17
N LYS A 149 0.05 4.30 11.45
CA LYS A 149 -0.82 3.26 12.03
C LYS A 149 -0.17 1.88 12.01
N GLY A 150 0.98 1.72 11.37
CA GLY A 150 1.67 0.44 11.25
C GLY A 150 2.67 0.19 12.38
N ASP A 151 3.03 -1.06 12.56
CA ASP A 151 4.05 -1.50 13.51
C ASP A 151 4.69 -2.82 13.02
N PRO A 152 5.91 -2.78 12.44
CA PRO A 152 6.57 -3.98 11.95
C PRO A 152 7.00 -4.94 13.08
N GLY A 153 7.10 -4.47 14.34
CA GLY A 153 7.35 -5.31 15.51
C GLY A 153 6.14 -6.17 15.83
N ILE A 154 4.94 -5.58 15.88
CA ILE A 154 3.68 -6.33 16.04
C ILE A 154 3.49 -7.32 14.88
N ALA A 155 3.71 -6.89 13.63
CA ALA A 155 3.64 -7.79 12.48
C ALA A 155 4.63 -8.97 12.59
N GLY A 156 5.84 -8.71 13.12
CA GLY A 156 6.83 -9.74 13.42
C GLY A 156 6.37 -10.75 14.48
N LEU A 157 5.66 -10.29 15.51
CA LEU A 157 5.11 -11.19 16.54
C LEU A 157 4.06 -12.15 15.98
N TYR A 158 3.21 -11.69 15.04
CA TYR A 158 2.28 -12.57 14.32
C TYR A 158 3.04 -13.65 13.54
N ASP A 159 4.10 -13.27 12.83
CA ASP A 159 4.96 -14.22 12.12
C ASP A 159 5.60 -15.25 13.06
N GLU A 160 6.17 -14.80 14.18
CA GLU A 160 6.86 -15.67 15.12
C GLU A 160 5.96 -16.76 15.71
N LEU A 161 4.70 -16.41 16.00
CA LEU A 161 3.73 -17.27 16.67
C LEU A 161 2.91 -18.15 15.71
N LEU A 162 2.62 -17.67 14.50
CA LEU A 162 1.61 -18.28 13.62
C LEU A 162 2.16 -18.80 12.29
N VAL A 163 3.33 -18.31 11.86
CA VAL A 163 3.90 -18.66 10.56
C VAL A 163 4.93 -19.78 10.72
N ALA A 164 4.86 -20.77 9.84
CA ALA A 164 5.81 -21.89 9.80
C ALA A 164 7.25 -21.40 9.57
N GLU A 165 8.24 -22.09 10.14
CA GLU A 165 9.66 -21.70 10.10
C GLU A 165 10.16 -21.45 8.67
N GLU A 166 9.70 -22.24 7.70
CA GLU A 166 10.11 -22.16 6.30
C GLU A 166 9.64 -20.88 5.59
N LEU A 167 8.63 -20.20 6.15
CA LEU A 167 8.04 -18.96 5.62
C LEU A 167 8.49 -17.70 6.37
N LYS A 168 9.09 -17.83 7.56
CA LYS A 168 9.59 -16.68 8.33
C LYS A 168 10.60 -15.80 7.56
N PRO A 169 11.54 -16.35 6.76
CA PRO A 169 12.42 -15.53 5.93
C PRO A 169 11.67 -14.65 4.92
N PHE A 170 10.56 -15.15 4.36
CA PHE A 170 9.74 -14.38 3.43
C PHE A 170 9.04 -13.21 4.13
N GLY A 171 8.47 -13.44 5.31
CA GLY A 171 7.89 -12.37 6.13
C GLY A 171 8.90 -11.31 6.55
N LYS A 172 10.13 -11.73 6.88
CA LYS A 172 11.24 -10.79 7.16
C LYS A 172 11.57 -9.91 5.94
N GLN A 173 11.64 -10.48 4.74
CA GLN A 173 11.84 -9.70 3.50
C GLN A 173 10.74 -8.65 3.29
N LEU A 174 9.48 -8.98 3.58
CA LEU A 174 8.39 -8.00 3.49
C LEU A 174 8.56 -6.87 4.52
N ARG A 175 8.99 -7.18 5.76
CA ARG A 175 9.28 -6.16 6.76
C ARG A 175 10.46 -5.27 6.38
N ASP A 176 11.47 -5.82 5.69
CA ASP A 176 12.58 -5.02 5.18
C ASP A 176 12.09 -4.04 4.12
N LYS A 177 11.20 -4.49 3.21
CA LYS A 177 10.52 -3.60 2.24
C LYS A 177 9.67 -2.52 2.90
N TYR A 178 8.97 -2.85 4.00
CA TYR A 178 8.20 -1.87 4.78
C TYR A 178 9.10 -0.73 5.25
N VAL A 179 10.23 -1.06 5.89
CA VAL A 179 11.16 -0.07 6.44
C VAL A 179 11.81 0.76 5.34
N GLU A 180 12.27 0.13 4.26
CA GLU A 180 12.85 0.85 3.11
C GLU A 180 11.84 1.80 2.46
N THR A 181 10.59 1.35 2.26
CA THR A 181 9.52 2.18 1.69
C THR A 181 9.21 3.38 2.59
N GLN A 182 9.09 3.16 3.90
CA GLN A 182 8.82 4.23 4.86
C GLN A 182 9.97 5.25 4.89
N GLN A 183 11.22 4.79 4.86
CA GLN A 183 12.38 5.68 4.84
C GLN A 183 12.38 6.54 3.59
N LEU A 184 12.21 5.95 2.39
CA LEU A 184 12.17 6.69 1.12
C LEU A 184 11.03 7.70 1.07
N LEU A 185 9.87 7.39 1.63
CA LEU A 185 8.72 8.29 1.69
C LEU A 185 9.03 9.58 2.48
N LEU A 186 9.82 9.46 3.55
CA LEU A 186 10.11 10.57 4.48
C LEU A 186 11.29 11.46 4.04
N GLN A 187 12.05 11.06 3.01
CA GLN A 187 13.24 11.77 2.53
C GLN A 187 12.90 12.95 1.62
#